data_AF-A0A4R3KM98-F1
#
_entry.id   AF-A0A4R3KM98-F1
#
_cell.length_a   1.000
_cell.length_b   1.000
_cell.length_c   1.000
_cell.angle_alpha   90.00
_cell.angle_beta   90.00
_cell.angle_gamma   90.00
#
_symmetry.space_group_name_H-M   'P 1'
#
loop_
_entity.id
_entity.type
_entity.pdbx_description
1 polymer ?
#
loop_
_entity_poly.entity_id
_entity_poly.type
_entity_poly.pdbx_seq_one_letter_code
_entity_poly.pdbx_strand_id
1 'polypeptide(L)'
;MKIIEEYFIKETDNISFLELKRGTKLQIGTFSIDDKLPLPIIVDTLIEEIQEGNLKDEIEISHIIDGIIFLLGVDTKFKYNDKYKKLLYEYNPNIEDYILYKGFQYVKKNNIKYGAIFYRALVNVNNKNINGIFNYALSLEKLAIKFANEGNPEKSMDFLLESTRQLESILSISEDFPLAYYKLGYHYKHYNQFIKAKLTWEKYLNFDDDTARIQEIREQLELIEDDVNFEEGISLLSRGEYSKAVNIFLKLSNKHKQGNILYLIGLAYKGLGDYENAIDYFYKALDADFKDANVYNELGICLFTIGYLKEALDIFNQGIILYPTDYKIVFNRGLLYLQMGNIYKAVEDIEIAHKLNPDDTFVKEQFEKIKHNVE
;
A
#
# COMPACT_ATOMS: atom_id res chain seq x y z
N MET A 1 5.19 5.67 -10.52
CA MET A 1 5.18 6.42 -11.80
C MET A 1 6.20 5.92 -12.83
N LYS A 2 7.52 5.84 -12.53
CA LYS A 2 8.55 5.45 -13.52
C LYS A 2 8.29 4.07 -14.18
N ILE A 3 7.95 3.05 -13.40
CA ILE A 3 7.70 1.68 -13.90
C ILE A 3 6.46 1.60 -14.80
N ILE A 4 5.43 2.41 -14.53
CA ILE A 4 4.20 2.47 -15.33
C ILE A 4 4.50 3.12 -16.69
N GLU A 5 5.27 4.22 -16.68
CA GLU A 5 5.73 4.86 -17.92
C GLU A 5 6.59 3.90 -18.76
N GLU A 6 7.57 3.24 -18.13
CA GLU A 6 8.44 2.26 -18.79
C GLU A 6 7.68 1.04 -19.34
N TYR A 7 6.53 0.69 -18.75
CA TYR A 7 5.69 -0.38 -19.26
C TYR A 7 4.97 0.02 -20.55
N PHE A 8 4.32 1.18 -20.54
CA PHE A 8 3.51 1.62 -21.68
C PHE A 8 4.35 2.18 -22.83
N ILE A 9 5.49 2.83 -22.54
CA ILE A 9 6.35 3.40 -23.58
C ILE A 9 6.90 2.35 -24.54
N LYS A 10 7.02 1.08 -24.11
CA LYS A 10 7.46 -0.02 -24.99
C LYS A 10 6.50 -0.26 -26.15
N GLU A 11 5.24 0.16 -26.03
CA GLU A 11 4.25 0.02 -27.09
C GLU A 11 4.40 1.08 -28.18
N THR A 12 5.35 2.02 -28.08
CA THR A 12 5.72 2.88 -29.21
C THR A 12 6.23 2.09 -30.40
N ASP A 13 6.77 0.89 -30.16
CA ASP A 13 7.21 -0.03 -31.22
C ASP A 13 6.06 -0.46 -32.14
N ASN A 14 4.81 -0.37 -31.65
CA ASN A 14 3.59 -0.69 -32.40
C ASN A 14 3.00 0.54 -33.12
N ILE A 15 3.71 1.67 -33.16
CA ILE A 15 3.29 2.90 -33.83
C ILE A 15 4.17 3.14 -35.06
N SER A 16 3.52 3.38 -36.19
CA SER A 16 4.15 3.95 -37.39
C SER A 16 3.59 5.34 -37.66
N PHE A 17 4.37 6.20 -38.32
CA PHE A 17 3.95 7.55 -38.66
C PHE A 17 3.81 7.71 -40.17
N LEU A 18 2.66 8.18 -40.61
CA LEU A 18 2.47 8.68 -41.97
C LEU A 18 2.86 10.15 -42.06
N GLU A 19 3.38 10.52 -43.22
CA GLU A 19 3.66 11.91 -43.58
C GLU A 19 2.82 12.29 -44.79
N LEU A 20 2.25 13.50 -44.76
CA LEU A 20 1.58 14.04 -45.93
C LEU A 20 2.62 14.39 -47.01
N LYS A 21 2.24 14.22 -48.29
CA LYS A 21 3.07 14.68 -49.40
C LYS A 21 3.35 16.17 -49.25
N ARG A 22 4.59 16.57 -49.56
CA ARG A 22 5.08 17.94 -49.38
C ARG A 22 4.11 18.98 -49.97
N GLY A 23 3.75 19.99 -49.18
CA GLY A 23 2.82 21.06 -49.56
C GLY A 23 1.33 20.69 -49.50
N THR A 24 0.98 19.46 -49.13
CA THR A 24 -0.40 19.03 -48.92
C THR A 24 -0.91 19.56 -47.58
N LYS A 25 -2.19 19.96 -47.54
CA LYS A 25 -2.90 20.28 -46.30
C LYS A 25 -4.16 19.45 -46.21
N LEU A 26 -4.37 18.80 -45.06
CA LEU A 26 -5.61 18.11 -44.74
C LEU A 26 -6.39 18.97 -43.74
N GLN A 27 -7.71 19.08 -43.93
CA GLN A 27 -8.56 19.88 -43.06
C GLN A 27 -9.51 18.96 -42.29
N ILE A 28 -9.50 19.08 -40.96
CA ILE A 28 -10.39 18.38 -40.04
C ILE A 28 -11.06 19.45 -39.18
N GLY A 29 -12.35 19.69 -39.40
CA GLY A 29 -13.05 20.82 -38.81
C GLY A 29 -12.38 22.15 -39.19
N THR A 30 -11.99 22.93 -38.18
CA THR A 30 -11.23 24.17 -38.38
C THR A 30 -9.71 23.96 -38.36
N PHE A 31 -9.25 22.75 -38.05
CA PHE A 31 -7.83 22.41 -37.94
C PHE A 31 -7.21 22.07 -39.29
N SER A 32 -6.09 22.71 -39.61
CA SER A 32 -5.27 22.38 -40.78
C SER A 32 -4.05 21.57 -40.36
N ILE A 33 -3.95 20.36 -40.88
CA ILE A 33 -2.78 19.48 -40.77
C ILE A 33 -1.85 19.77 -41.95
N ASP A 34 -0.58 20.03 -41.66
CA ASP A 34 0.46 20.23 -42.66
C ASP A 34 1.39 19.01 -42.78
N ASP A 35 2.30 19.06 -43.75
CA ASP A 35 3.30 18.02 -44.02
C ASP A 35 4.38 17.87 -42.93
N LYS A 36 4.30 18.62 -41.82
CA LYS A 36 5.24 18.56 -40.70
C LYS A 36 4.67 17.87 -39.47
N LEU A 37 3.35 17.66 -39.41
CA LEU A 37 2.72 16.92 -38.33
C LEU A 37 2.70 15.43 -38.69
N PRO A 38 3.53 14.59 -38.03
CA PRO A 38 3.50 13.16 -38.30
C PRO A 38 2.14 12.59 -37.85
N LEU A 39 1.62 11.59 -38.55
CA LEU A 39 0.29 11.03 -38.28
C LEU A 39 0.45 9.58 -37.80
N PRO A 40 0.33 9.32 -36.49
CA PRO A 40 0.53 7.98 -35.95
C PRO A 40 -0.58 7.02 -36.39
N ILE A 41 -0.22 5.77 -36.63
CA ILE A 41 -1.13 4.64 -36.85
C ILE A 41 -0.61 3.43 -36.08
N ILE A 42 -1.56 2.63 -35.56
CA ILE A 42 -1.29 1.39 -34.85
C ILE A 42 -1.04 0.27 -35.86
N VAL A 43 0.17 -0.29 -35.85
CA VAL A 43 0.62 -1.29 -36.83
C VAL A 43 -0.22 -2.57 -36.74
N ASP A 44 -0.46 -3.07 -35.53
CA ASP A 44 -1.23 -4.31 -35.32
C ASP A 44 -2.64 -4.23 -35.91
N THR A 45 -3.31 -3.08 -35.74
CA THR A 45 -4.68 -2.88 -36.24
C THR A 45 -4.73 -2.88 -37.76
N LEU A 46 -3.74 -2.29 -38.43
CA LEU A 46 -3.62 -2.36 -39.88
C LEU A 46 -3.38 -3.80 -40.37
N ILE A 47 -2.54 -4.56 -39.66
CA ILE A 47 -2.26 -5.96 -40.00
C ILE A 47 -3.52 -6.82 -39.87
N GLU A 48 -4.29 -6.66 -38.79
CA GLU A 48 -5.55 -7.38 -38.58
C GLU A 48 -6.55 -7.11 -39.72
N GLU A 49 -6.74 -5.85 -40.12
CA GLU A 49 -7.65 -5.49 -41.22
C GLU A 49 -7.20 -6.00 -42.59
N ILE A 50 -5.89 -6.05 -42.85
CA ILE A 50 -5.33 -6.68 -44.06
C ILE A 50 -5.65 -8.18 -44.06
N GLN A 51 -5.46 -8.86 -42.92
CA GLN A 51 -5.70 -10.30 -42.80
C GLN A 51 -7.18 -10.65 -42.93
N GLU A 52 -8.08 -9.81 -42.43
CA GLU A 52 -9.53 -9.99 -42.56
C GLU A 52 -10.07 -9.62 -43.95
N GLY A 53 -9.24 -9.07 -44.84
CA GLY A 53 -9.65 -8.62 -46.18
C GLY A 53 -10.51 -7.35 -46.16
N ASN A 54 -10.49 -6.62 -45.04
CA ASN A 54 -11.32 -5.44 -44.80
C ASN A 54 -10.61 -4.12 -45.15
N LEU A 55 -9.29 -4.15 -45.39
CA LEU A 55 -8.54 -2.95 -45.72
C LEU A 55 -8.93 -2.43 -47.12
N LYS A 56 -9.46 -1.21 -47.17
CA LYS A 56 -9.69 -0.47 -48.43
C LYS A 56 -8.35 0.04 -48.97
N ASP A 57 -8.33 0.44 -50.25
CA ASP A 57 -7.15 1.06 -50.89
C ASP A 57 -6.70 2.40 -50.23
N GLU A 58 -7.49 2.93 -49.29
CA GLU A 58 -7.25 4.18 -48.57
C GLU A 58 -7.28 3.97 -47.05
N ILE A 59 -6.38 4.64 -46.34
CA ILE A 59 -6.34 4.65 -44.87
C ILE A 59 -7.40 5.63 -44.37
N GLU A 60 -8.34 5.15 -43.55
CA GLU A 60 -9.39 5.99 -43.00
C GLU A 60 -8.83 6.93 -41.92
N ILE A 61 -9.41 8.13 -41.81
CA ILE A 61 -9.02 9.12 -40.79
C ILE A 61 -9.17 8.53 -39.37
N SER A 62 -10.12 7.63 -39.16
CA SER A 62 -10.34 6.90 -37.90
C SER A 62 -9.08 6.17 -37.42
N HIS A 63 -8.29 5.56 -38.31
CA HIS A 63 -7.04 4.89 -37.95
C HIS A 63 -5.99 5.87 -37.42
N ILE A 64 -5.94 7.07 -37.99
CA ILE A 64 -5.05 8.15 -37.54
C ILE A 64 -5.51 8.67 -36.17
N ILE A 65 -6.82 8.85 -35.98
CA ILE A 65 -7.41 9.26 -34.70
C ILE A 65 -7.10 8.23 -33.61
N ASP A 66 -7.27 6.94 -33.90
CA ASP A 66 -6.91 5.85 -32.98
C ASP A 66 -5.40 5.82 -32.68
N GLY A 67 -4.55 6.00 -33.68
CA GLY A 67 -3.10 6.10 -33.49
C GLY A 67 -2.69 7.29 -32.63
N ILE A 68 -3.37 8.43 -32.77
CA ILE A 68 -3.14 9.61 -31.93
C ILE A 68 -3.52 9.32 -30.48
N ILE A 69 -4.70 8.73 -30.25
CA ILE A 69 -5.17 8.35 -28.92
C ILE A 69 -4.19 7.36 -28.29
N PHE A 70 -3.80 6.33 -29.04
CA PHE A 70 -2.84 5.33 -28.57
C PHE A 70 -1.50 5.95 -28.20
N LEU A 71 -0.96 6.84 -29.04
CA LEU A 71 0.28 7.58 -28.77
C LEU A 71 0.18 8.42 -27.49
N LEU A 72 -0.93 9.14 -27.29
CA LEU A 72 -1.19 9.91 -26.07
C LEU A 72 -1.25 9.04 -24.82
N GLY A 73 -1.60 7.77 -24.97
CA GLY A 73 -1.60 6.79 -23.88
C GLY A 73 -0.23 6.16 -23.61
N VAL A 74 0.61 5.97 -24.63
CA VAL A 74 1.92 5.31 -24.46
C VAL A 74 3.07 6.27 -24.18
N ASP A 75 3.05 7.48 -24.76
CA ASP A 75 4.06 8.53 -24.57
C ASP A 75 3.40 9.85 -24.16
N THR A 76 3.30 10.02 -22.84
CA THR A 76 2.68 11.21 -22.24
C THR A 76 3.46 12.50 -22.48
N LYS A 77 4.72 12.39 -22.94
CA LYS A 77 5.64 13.51 -23.17
C LYS A 77 5.95 13.74 -24.65
N PHE A 78 5.22 13.08 -25.54
CA PHE A 78 5.43 13.23 -26.98
C PHE A 78 5.25 14.69 -27.43
N LYS A 79 6.17 15.14 -28.29
CA LYS A 79 6.34 16.56 -28.67
C LYS A 79 5.08 17.23 -29.21
N TYR A 80 4.19 16.48 -29.87
CA TYR A 80 3.01 17.02 -30.55
C TYR A 80 1.69 16.84 -29.76
N ASN A 81 1.74 16.46 -28.48
CA ASN A 81 0.55 16.15 -27.68
C ASN A 81 -0.50 17.27 -27.67
N ASP A 82 -0.11 18.53 -27.50
CA ASP A 82 -1.07 19.64 -27.49
C ASP A 82 -1.77 19.86 -28.84
N LYS A 83 -1.05 19.63 -29.95
CA LYS A 83 -1.66 19.71 -31.29
C LYS A 83 -2.63 18.57 -31.52
N TYR A 84 -2.27 17.36 -31.09
CA TYR A 84 -3.12 16.19 -31.19
C TYR A 84 -4.39 16.30 -30.35
N LYS A 85 -4.31 16.79 -29.11
CA LYS A 85 -5.50 17.04 -28.28
C LYS A 85 -6.47 18.00 -28.96
N LYS A 86 -5.96 19.08 -29.56
CA LYS A 86 -6.81 20.01 -30.33
C LYS A 86 -7.45 19.33 -31.54
N LEU A 87 -6.66 18.57 -32.30
CA LEU A 87 -7.15 17.84 -33.47
C LEU A 87 -8.26 16.84 -33.11
N LEU A 88 -8.11 16.14 -31.98
CA LEU A 88 -9.09 15.20 -31.46
C LEU A 88 -10.47 15.85 -31.21
N TYR A 89 -10.53 17.01 -30.56
CA TYR A 89 -11.79 17.73 -30.35
C TYR A 89 -12.36 18.35 -31.63
N GLU A 90 -11.51 18.76 -32.58
CA GLU A 90 -11.95 19.25 -33.89
C GLU A 90 -12.54 18.13 -34.77
N TYR A 91 -12.02 16.91 -34.62
CA TYR A 91 -12.56 15.71 -35.26
C TYR A 91 -13.92 15.33 -34.66
N ASN A 92 -14.02 15.31 -33.33
CA ASN A 92 -15.24 14.97 -32.61
C ASN A 92 -15.32 15.73 -31.28
N PRO A 93 -16.32 16.62 -31.08
CA PRO A 93 -16.51 17.30 -29.79
C PRO A 93 -16.70 16.34 -28.60
N ASN A 94 -17.24 15.14 -28.84
CA ASN A 94 -17.44 14.08 -27.85
C ASN A 94 -16.31 13.03 -27.92
N ILE A 95 -15.08 13.44 -28.22
CA ILE A 95 -13.96 12.50 -28.36
C ILE A 95 -13.69 11.70 -27.07
N GLU A 96 -13.99 12.26 -25.90
CA GLU A 96 -13.81 11.59 -24.62
C GLU A 96 -14.65 10.30 -24.53
N ASP A 97 -15.91 10.34 -24.97
CA ASP A 97 -16.80 9.18 -25.01
C ASP A 97 -16.30 8.14 -26.02
N TYR A 98 -15.75 8.59 -27.15
CA TYR A 98 -15.14 7.72 -28.16
C TYR A 98 -13.92 6.98 -27.59
N ILE A 99 -13.00 7.69 -26.92
CA ILE A 99 -11.82 7.09 -26.28
C ILE A 99 -12.25 6.08 -25.23
N LEU A 100 -13.21 6.45 -24.38
CA LEU A 100 -13.77 5.57 -23.36
C LEU A 100 -14.37 4.30 -23.97
N TYR A 101 -15.19 4.43 -25.02
CA TYR A 101 -15.77 3.32 -25.76
C TYR A 101 -14.71 2.38 -26.35
N LYS A 102 -13.68 2.92 -26.98
CA LYS A 102 -12.58 2.12 -27.56
C LYS A 102 -11.83 1.35 -26.47
N GLY A 103 -11.55 1.99 -25.33
CA GLY A 103 -10.99 1.31 -24.16
C GLY A 103 -11.86 0.13 -23.70
N PHE A 104 -13.18 0.31 -23.64
CA PHE A 104 -14.10 -0.78 -23.29
C PHE A 104 -14.07 -1.94 -24.28
N GLN A 105 -13.98 -1.67 -25.59
CA GLN A 105 -13.90 -2.73 -26.60
C GLN A 105 -12.65 -3.59 -26.42
N TYR A 106 -11.49 -2.98 -26.16
CA TYR A 106 -10.26 -3.73 -25.89
C TYR A 106 -10.36 -4.57 -24.61
N VAL A 107 -10.86 -4.00 -23.51
CA VAL A 107 -11.05 -4.75 -22.25
C VAL A 107 -12.03 -5.91 -22.45
N LYS A 108 -13.13 -5.71 -23.20
CA LYS A 108 -14.10 -6.76 -23.50
C LYS A 108 -13.49 -7.91 -24.30
N LYS A 109 -12.55 -7.62 -25.19
CA LYS A 109 -11.73 -8.62 -25.93
C LYS A 109 -10.56 -9.19 -25.10
N ASN A 110 -10.54 -8.94 -23.78
CA ASN A 110 -9.46 -9.35 -22.86
C ASN A 110 -8.08 -8.74 -23.17
N ASN A 111 -8.01 -7.69 -24.01
CA ASN A 111 -6.79 -6.91 -24.24
C ASN A 111 -6.72 -5.76 -23.22
N ILE A 112 -6.44 -6.12 -21.97
CA ILE A 112 -6.38 -5.18 -20.85
C ILE A 112 -5.31 -4.09 -21.07
N LYS A 113 -4.17 -4.45 -21.70
CA LYS A 113 -3.08 -3.52 -21.98
C LYS A 113 -3.54 -2.38 -22.89
N TYR A 114 -4.19 -2.69 -24.01
CA TYR A 114 -4.65 -1.64 -24.94
C TYR A 114 -5.83 -0.86 -24.35
N GLY A 115 -6.72 -1.53 -23.60
CA GLY A 115 -7.75 -0.84 -22.82
C GLY A 115 -7.15 0.22 -21.87
N ALA A 116 -6.13 -0.17 -21.10
CA ALA A 116 -5.42 0.73 -20.20
C ALA A 116 -4.76 1.90 -20.94
N ILE A 117 -4.18 1.67 -22.13
CA ILE A 117 -3.57 2.73 -22.96
C ILE A 117 -4.63 3.76 -23.37
N PHE A 118 -5.80 3.32 -23.84
CA PHE A 118 -6.88 4.24 -24.21
C PHE A 118 -7.42 5.03 -23.01
N TYR A 119 -7.61 4.40 -21.84
CA TYR A 119 -8.01 5.14 -20.65
C TYR A 119 -6.92 6.10 -20.15
N ARG A 120 -5.65 5.69 -20.22
CA ARG A 120 -4.50 6.57 -19.92
C ARG A 120 -4.46 7.77 -20.84
N ALA A 121 -4.73 7.57 -22.14
CA ALA A 121 -4.88 8.64 -23.11
C ALA A 121 -6.01 9.59 -22.74
N LEU A 122 -7.17 9.06 -22.32
CA LEU A 122 -8.30 9.86 -21.85
C LEU A 122 -7.92 10.73 -20.64
N VAL A 123 -7.23 10.18 -19.66
CA VAL A 123 -6.72 10.95 -18.50
C VAL A 123 -5.74 12.04 -18.94
N ASN A 124 -4.92 11.79 -19.95
CA ASN A 124 -4.00 12.79 -20.51
C ASN A 124 -4.73 13.86 -21.33
N VAL A 125 -5.81 13.52 -22.02
CA VAL A 125 -6.68 14.46 -22.75
C VAL A 125 -7.43 15.35 -21.78
N ASN A 126 -8.07 14.75 -20.77
CA ASN A 126 -8.83 15.42 -19.73
C ASN A 126 -8.60 14.74 -18.36
N ASN A 127 -7.76 15.36 -17.53
CA ASN A 127 -7.43 14.84 -16.21
C ASN A 127 -8.54 15.02 -15.16
N LYS A 128 -9.71 15.53 -15.55
CA LYS A 128 -10.91 15.62 -14.70
C LYS A 128 -11.98 14.61 -15.11
N ASN A 129 -11.76 13.80 -16.14
CA ASN A 129 -12.73 12.79 -16.58
C ASN A 129 -12.75 11.60 -15.61
N ILE A 130 -13.70 11.60 -14.67
CA ILE A 130 -13.85 10.57 -13.62
C ILE A 130 -13.97 9.16 -14.22
N ASN A 131 -14.75 8.99 -15.29
CA ASN A 131 -14.94 7.68 -15.92
C ASN A 131 -13.63 7.17 -16.55
N GLY A 132 -12.84 8.04 -17.16
CA GLY A 132 -11.52 7.71 -17.69
C GLY A 132 -10.54 7.30 -16.60
N ILE A 133 -10.46 8.09 -15.51
CA ILE A 133 -9.59 7.79 -14.37
C ILE A 133 -9.98 6.46 -13.72
N PHE A 134 -11.29 6.25 -13.49
CA PHE A 134 -11.80 5.03 -12.87
C PHE A 134 -11.49 3.79 -13.70
N ASN A 135 -11.78 3.82 -15.01
CA ASN A 135 -11.50 2.67 -15.88
C ASN A 135 -10.00 2.43 -16.10
N TYR A 136 -9.19 3.49 -16.06
CA TYR A 136 -7.74 3.36 -16.03
C TYR A 136 -7.28 2.63 -14.75
N ALA A 137 -7.76 3.05 -13.58
CA ALA A 137 -7.46 2.41 -12.31
C ALA A 137 -7.84 0.92 -12.30
N LEU A 138 -9.03 0.56 -12.80
CA LEU A 138 -9.46 -0.85 -12.91
C LEU A 138 -8.57 -1.66 -13.86
N SER A 139 -8.07 -1.04 -14.94
CA SER A 139 -7.18 -1.71 -15.88
C SER A 139 -5.79 -1.93 -15.26
N LEU A 140 -5.30 -0.98 -14.47
CA LEU A 140 -4.08 -1.13 -13.68
C LEU A 140 -4.21 -2.24 -12.63
N GLU A 141 -5.35 -2.34 -11.93
CA GLU A 141 -5.65 -3.42 -10.99
C GLU A 141 -5.60 -4.79 -11.68
N LYS A 142 -6.22 -4.93 -12.85
CA LYS A 142 -6.17 -6.18 -13.64
C LYS A 142 -4.75 -6.52 -14.11
N LEU A 143 -3.96 -5.53 -14.49
CA LEU A 143 -2.54 -5.73 -14.83
C LEU A 143 -1.72 -6.13 -13.60
N ALA A 144 -2.00 -5.58 -12.43
CA ALA A 144 -1.37 -5.98 -11.18
C ALA A 144 -1.63 -7.47 -10.88
N ILE A 145 -2.87 -7.92 -10.99
CA ILE A 145 -3.24 -9.34 -10.82
C ILE A 145 -2.49 -10.22 -11.83
N LYS A 146 -2.43 -9.79 -13.10
CA LYS A 146 -1.68 -10.52 -14.13
C LYS A 146 -0.21 -10.68 -13.75
N PHE A 147 0.47 -9.62 -13.32
CA PHE A 147 1.88 -9.70 -12.92
C PHE A 147 2.12 -10.56 -11.69
N ALA A 148 1.19 -10.56 -10.72
CA ALA A 148 1.27 -11.48 -9.58
C ALA A 148 1.23 -12.94 -10.04
N ASN A 149 0.30 -13.27 -10.95
CA ASN A 149 0.17 -14.62 -11.51
C ASN A 149 1.37 -15.04 -12.37
N GLU A 150 2.08 -14.07 -12.95
CA GLU A 150 3.33 -14.29 -13.70
C GLU A 150 4.57 -14.38 -12.79
N GLY A 151 4.41 -14.34 -11.47
CA GLY A 151 5.52 -14.42 -10.52
C GLY A 151 6.31 -13.12 -10.36
N ASN A 152 5.70 -11.96 -10.66
CA ASN A 152 6.32 -10.64 -10.51
C ASN A 152 5.56 -9.78 -9.48
N PRO A 153 5.72 -10.07 -8.17
CA PRO A 153 4.97 -9.39 -7.11
C PRO A 153 5.36 -7.92 -6.92
N GLU A 154 6.62 -7.55 -7.18
CA GLU A 154 7.09 -6.16 -7.08
C GLU A 154 6.35 -5.29 -8.11
N LYS A 155 6.38 -5.71 -9.39
CA LYS A 155 5.65 -5.02 -10.45
C LYS A 155 4.14 -5.04 -10.24
N SER A 156 3.60 -6.14 -9.69
CA SER A 156 2.19 -6.20 -9.29
C SER A 156 1.85 -5.07 -8.31
N MET A 157 2.66 -4.92 -7.26
CA MET A 157 2.48 -3.89 -6.25
C MET A 157 2.57 -2.47 -6.83
N ASP A 158 3.50 -2.21 -7.76
CA ASP A 158 3.61 -0.90 -8.42
C ASP A 158 2.34 -0.51 -9.19
N PHE A 159 1.75 -1.46 -9.92
CA PHE A 159 0.51 -1.24 -10.66
C PHE A 159 -0.69 -1.05 -9.73
N LEU A 160 -0.76 -1.83 -8.65
CA LEU A 160 -1.82 -1.67 -7.65
C LEU A 160 -1.72 -0.33 -6.93
N LEU A 161 -0.51 0.11 -6.57
CA LEU A 161 -0.27 1.43 -5.97
C LEU A 161 -0.64 2.57 -6.92
N GLU A 162 -0.34 2.44 -8.20
CA GLU A 162 -0.78 3.44 -9.18
C GLU A 162 -2.30 3.45 -9.32
N SER A 163 -2.95 2.28 -9.37
CA SER A 163 -4.41 2.18 -9.35
C SER A 163 -5.02 2.89 -8.14
N THR A 164 -4.47 2.66 -6.93
CA THR A 164 -4.87 3.37 -5.70
C THR A 164 -4.78 4.89 -5.85
N ARG A 165 -3.67 5.42 -6.39
CA ARG A 165 -3.52 6.87 -6.60
C ARG A 165 -4.57 7.44 -7.55
N GLN A 166 -4.87 6.73 -8.64
CA GLN A 166 -5.90 7.14 -9.59
C GLN A 166 -7.28 7.18 -8.90
N LEU A 167 -7.64 6.17 -8.10
CA LEU A 167 -8.88 6.17 -7.32
C LEU A 167 -8.93 7.30 -6.29
N GLU A 168 -7.84 7.56 -5.57
CA GLU A 168 -7.75 8.70 -4.61
C GLU A 168 -7.92 10.04 -5.32
N SER A 169 -7.39 10.19 -6.54
CA SER A 169 -7.54 11.42 -7.34
C SER A 169 -8.97 11.69 -7.75
N ILE A 170 -9.80 10.65 -7.96
CA ILE A 170 -11.23 10.80 -8.24
C ILE A 170 -11.91 11.52 -7.08
N LEU A 171 -11.59 11.14 -5.85
CA LEU A 171 -12.18 11.74 -4.65
C LEU A 171 -11.76 13.20 -4.45
N SER A 172 -10.66 13.65 -5.07
CA SER A 172 -10.29 15.07 -5.10
C SER A 172 -11.09 15.88 -6.13
N ILE A 173 -11.74 15.21 -7.09
CA ILE A 173 -12.58 15.81 -8.14
C ILE A 173 -14.06 15.74 -7.74
N SER A 174 -14.50 14.61 -7.20
CA SER A 174 -15.87 14.31 -6.78
C SER A 174 -15.82 13.43 -5.53
N GLU A 175 -16.06 14.06 -4.38
CA GLU A 175 -16.03 13.39 -3.07
C GLU A 175 -17.19 12.41 -2.89
N ASP A 176 -18.22 12.49 -3.73
CA ASP A 176 -19.45 11.70 -3.70
C ASP A 176 -19.45 10.52 -4.69
N PHE A 177 -18.33 10.22 -5.36
CA PHE A 177 -18.24 9.10 -6.30
C PHE A 177 -18.09 7.74 -5.56
N PRO A 178 -19.15 6.90 -5.48
CA PRO A 178 -19.16 5.74 -4.59
C PRO A 178 -18.15 4.66 -4.99
N LEU A 179 -17.97 4.42 -6.29
CA LEU A 179 -17.14 3.30 -6.77
C LEU A 179 -15.65 3.47 -6.45
N ALA A 180 -15.18 4.71 -6.24
CA ALA A 180 -13.82 4.94 -5.75
C ALA A 180 -13.65 4.44 -4.32
N TYR A 181 -14.58 4.76 -3.41
CA TYR A 181 -14.55 4.24 -2.04
C TYR A 181 -14.66 2.71 -1.99
N TYR A 182 -15.57 2.14 -2.79
CA TYR A 182 -15.72 0.68 -2.90
C TYR A 182 -14.39 0.00 -3.19
N LYS A 183 -13.67 0.46 -4.22
CA LYS A 183 -12.36 -0.09 -4.60
C LYS A 183 -11.24 0.25 -3.63
N LEU A 184 -11.19 1.48 -3.13
CA LEU A 184 -10.15 1.90 -2.19
C LEU A 184 -10.18 1.11 -0.88
N GLY A 185 -11.35 0.76 -0.36
CA GLY A 185 -11.42 -0.07 0.85
C GLY A 185 -10.78 -1.45 0.65
N TYR A 186 -10.97 -2.07 -0.52
CA TYR A 186 -10.29 -3.32 -0.88
C TYR A 186 -8.77 -3.15 -0.98
N HIS A 187 -8.30 -2.03 -1.55
CA HIS A 187 -6.87 -1.75 -1.65
C HIS A 187 -6.24 -1.54 -0.26
N TYR A 188 -6.88 -0.75 0.60
CA TYR A 188 -6.39 -0.52 1.96
C TYR A 188 -6.41 -1.79 2.81
N LYS A 189 -7.44 -2.63 2.66
CA LYS A 189 -7.47 -3.97 3.27
C LYS A 189 -6.28 -4.82 2.78
N HIS A 190 -6.00 -4.83 1.47
CA HIS A 190 -4.84 -5.55 0.92
C HIS A 190 -3.50 -5.06 1.49
N TYR A 191 -3.40 -3.76 1.80
CA TYR A 191 -2.22 -3.16 2.44
C TYR A 191 -2.19 -3.33 3.98
N ASN A 192 -3.13 -4.09 4.57
CA ASN A 192 -3.32 -4.23 6.02
C ASN A 192 -3.55 -2.89 6.75
N GLN A 193 -4.13 -1.90 6.06
CA GLN A 193 -4.56 -0.62 6.64
C GLN A 193 -6.05 -0.71 7.00
N PHE A 194 -6.39 -1.52 8.00
CA PHE A 194 -7.76 -1.93 8.29
C PHE A 194 -8.62 -0.78 8.80
N ILE A 195 -8.10 0.10 9.65
CA ILE A 195 -8.81 1.32 10.08
C ILE A 195 -9.14 2.18 8.86
N LYS A 196 -8.19 2.39 7.95
CA LYS A 196 -8.42 3.18 6.73
C LYS A 196 -9.42 2.50 5.80
N ALA A 197 -9.35 1.18 5.65
CA ALA A 197 -10.32 0.40 4.88
C ALA A 197 -11.73 0.56 5.44
N LYS A 198 -11.90 0.38 6.76
CA LYS A 198 -13.18 0.58 7.46
C LYS A 198 -13.74 1.98 7.21
N LEU A 199 -12.97 3.03 7.50
CA LEU A 199 -13.43 4.42 7.32
C LEU A 199 -13.82 4.71 5.85
N THR A 200 -13.09 4.13 4.91
CA THR A 200 -13.36 4.28 3.47
C THR A 200 -14.68 3.60 3.08
N TRP A 201 -14.92 2.39 3.58
CA TRP A 201 -16.15 1.66 3.35
C TRP A 201 -17.36 2.23 4.12
N GLU A 202 -17.16 2.80 5.30
CA GLU A 202 -18.22 3.54 5.99
C GLU A 202 -18.66 4.78 5.19
N LYS A 203 -17.72 5.48 4.53
CA LYS A 203 -18.06 6.54 3.58
C LYS A 203 -18.83 6.00 2.37
N TYR A 204 -18.38 4.89 1.81
CA TYR A 204 -19.07 4.22 0.68
C TYR A 204 -20.56 3.97 0.99
N LEU A 205 -20.87 3.47 2.19
CA LEU A 205 -22.25 3.17 2.61
C LEU A 205 -23.18 4.39 2.68
N ASN A 206 -22.63 5.62 2.66
CA ASN A 206 -23.42 6.85 2.62
C ASN A 206 -23.69 7.36 1.20
N PHE A 207 -23.01 6.83 0.17
CA PHE A 207 -23.05 7.34 -1.20
C PHE A 207 -23.63 6.37 -2.23
N ASP A 208 -23.56 5.05 -2.00
CA ASP A 208 -24.12 4.07 -2.92
C ASP A 208 -25.53 3.63 -2.47
N ASP A 209 -26.41 3.38 -3.44
CA ASP A 209 -27.78 2.91 -3.24
C ASP A 209 -27.97 1.45 -3.73
N ASP A 210 -26.94 0.84 -4.33
CA ASP A 210 -26.98 -0.54 -4.79
C ASP A 210 -26.96 -1.53 -3.61
N THR A 211 -28.11 -2.16 -3.38
CA THR A 211 -28.32 -3.05 -2.23
C THR A 211 -27.35 -4.22 -2.19
N ALA A 212 -26.91 -4.74 -3.34
CA ALA A 212 -26.01 -5.88 -3.39
C ALA A 212 -24.60 -5.48 -2.96
N ARG A 213 -24.07 -4.38 -3.50
CA ARG A 213 -22.74 -3.89 -3.10
C ARG A 213 -22.72 -3.37 -1.66
N ILE A 214 -23.79 -2.73 -1.19
CA ILE A 214 -23.93 -2.33 0.23
C ILE A 214 -23.83 -3.53 1.15
N GLN A 215 -24.55 -4.61 0.84
CA GLN A 215 -24.53 -5.83 1.64
C GLN A 215 -23.14 -6.48 1.63
N GLU A 216 -22.50 -6.56 0.47
CA GLU A 216 -21.12 -7.04 0.32
C GLU A 216 -20.15 -6.26 1.22
N ILE A 217 -20.22 -4.92 1.21
CA ILE A 217 -19.34 -4.10 2.04
C ILE A 217 -19.63 -4.25 3.54
N ARG A 218 -20.88 -4.44 3.95
CA ARG A 218 -21.20 -4.76 5.36
C ARG A 218 -20.55 -6.06 5.81
N GLU A 219 -20.63 -7.10 4.98
CA GLU A 219 -19.95 -8.37 5.25
C GLU A 219 -18.43 -8.20 5.31
N GLN A 220 -17.84 -7.40 4.41
CA GLN A 220 -16.41 -7.10 4.47
C GLN A 220 -16.02 -6.36 5.75
N LEU A 221 -16.84 -5.43 6.24
CA LEU A 221 -16.62 -4.70 7.49
C LEU A 221 -16.64 -5.62 8.71
N GLU A 222 -17.57 -6.58 8.74
CA GLU A 222 -17.62 -7.62 9.78
C GLU A 222 -16.36 -8.50 9.74
N LEU A 223 -15.92 -8.91 8.54
CA LEU A 223 -14.75 -9.76 8.38
C LEU A 223 -13.45 -9.12 8.87
N ILE A 224 -13.31 -7.78 8.78
CA ILE A 224 -12.12 -7.07 9.24
C ILE A 224 -12.26 -6.51 10.66
N GLU A 225 -13.37 -6.75 11.35
CA GLU A 225 -13.66 -6.09 12.64
C GLU A 225 -12.57 -6.35 13.68
N ASP A 226 -12.10 -7.60 13.79
CA ASP A 226 -11.07 -7.97 14.75
C ASP A 226 -9.70 -7.38 14.36
N ASP A 227 -9.38 -7.28 13.07
CA ASP A 227 -8.16 -6.65 12.57
C ASP A 227 -8.16 -5.14 12.85
N VAL A 228 -9.30 -4.47 12.63
CA VAL A 228 -9.51 -3.05 12.98
C VAL A 228 -9.32 -2.83 14.47
N ASN A 229 -9.96 -3.66 15.30
CA ASN A 229 -9.83 -3.58 16.76
C ASN A 229 -8.37 -3.78 17.18
N PHE A 230 -7.66 -4.72 16.56
CA PHE A 230 -6.24 -4.94 16.86
C PHE A 230 -5.39 -3.71 16.52
N GLU A 231 -5.55 -3.14 15.31
CA GLU A 231 -4.86 -1.92 14.88
C GLU A 231 -5.19 -0.73 15.80
N GLU A 232 -6.46 -0.57 16.21
CA GLU A 232 -6.90 0.49 17.11
C GLU A 232 -6.28 0.33 18.50
N GLY A 233 -6.26 -0.88 19.05
CA GLY A 233 -5.61 -1.19 20.32
C GLY A 233 -4.13 -0.81 20.33
N ILE A 234 -3.40 -1.12 19.23
CA ILE A 234 -1.99 -0.74 19.07
C ILE A 234 -1.82 0.79 19.02
N SER A 235 -2.70 1.47 18.27
CA SER A 235 -2.67 2.93 18.16
C SER A 235 -2.88 3.60 19.52
N LEU A 236 -3.86 3.12 20.30
CA LEU A 236 -4.14 3.60 21.66
C LEU A 236 -2.97 3.35 22.60
N LEU A 237 -2.34 2.17 22.54
CA LEU A 237 -1.16 1.83 23.32
C LEU A 237 -0.02 2.83 23.05
N SER A 238 0.22 3.15 21.78
CA SER A 238 1.26 4.10 21.36
C SER A 238 0.98 5.54 21.77
N ARG A 239 -0.30 5.91 21.94
CA ARG A 239 -0.73 7.23 22.44
C ARG A 239 -0.78 7.32 23.97
N GLY A 240 -0.50 6.23 24.68
CA GLY A 240 -0.60 6.16 26.14
C GLY A 240 -2.03 6.05 26.66
N GLU A 241 -3.01 5.78 25.79
CA GLU A 241 -4.42 5.58 26.18
C GLU A 241 -4.65 4.13 26.67
N TYR A 242 -3.87 3.73 27.67
CA TYR A 242 -3.72 2.34 28.09
C TYR A 242 -5.03 1.67 28.53
N SER A 243 -5.89 2.38 29.26
CA SER A 243 -7.18 1.83 29.72
C SER A 243 -8.09 1.44 28.54
N LYS A 244 -8.10 2.24 27.46
CA LYS A 244 -8.87 1.92 26.26
C LYS A 244 -8.24 0.74 25.51
N ALA A 245 -6.92 0.71 25.40
CA ALA A 245 -6.19 -0.41 24.78
C ALA A 245 -6.48 -1.74 25.50
N VAL A 246 -6.43 -1.76 26.84
CA VAL A 246 -6.82 -2.94 27.66
C VAL A 246 -8.22 -3.42 27.28
N ASN A 247 -9.21 -2.52 27.27
CA ASN A 247 -10.60 -2.89 26.99
C ASN A 247 -10.77 -3.52 25.60
N ILE A 248 -10.07 -3.02 24.59
CA ILE A 248 -10.11 -3.57 23.24
C ILE A 248 -9.44 -4.95 23.21
N PHE A 249 -8.22 -5.07 23.73
CA PHE A 249 -7.48 -6.32 23.68
C PHE A 249 -8.13 -7.41 24.53
N LEU A 250 -8.78 -7.10 25.65
CA LEU A 250 -9.56 -8.06 26.43
C LEU A 250 -10.70 -8.66 25.62
N LYS A 251 -11.46 -7.83 24.90
CA LYS A 251 -12.53 -8.29 24.01
C LYS A 251 -11.99 -9.20 22.92
N LEU A 252 -10.86 -8.85 22.32
CA LEU A 252 -10.18 -9.68 21.32
C LEU A 252 -9.70 -11.01 21.90
N SER A 253 -9.09 -10.99 23.09
CA SER A 253 -8.55 -12.19 23.75
C SER A 253 -9.62 -13.22 24.12
N ASN A 254 -10.85 -12.77 24.35
CA ASN A 254 -12.00 -13.65 24.61
C ASN A 254 -12.43 -14.43 23.34
N LYS A 255 -12.20 -13.86 22.15
CA LYS A 255 -12.44 -14.53 20.86
C LYS A 255 -11.23 -15.36 20.44
N HIS A 256 -10.03 -14.79 20.60
CA HIS A 256 -8.77 -15.32 20.08
C HIS A 256 -7.72 -15.38 21.20
N LYS A 257 -7.43 -16.59 21.70
CA LYS A 257 -6.39 -16.78 22.73
C LYS A 257 -5.01 -16.84 22.09
N GLN A 258 -4.56 -15.72 21.53
CA GLN A 258 -3.24 -15.59 20.91
C GLN A 258 -2.26 -14.90 21.86
N GLY A 259 -1.06 -15.44 21.97
CA GLY A 259 -0.07 -14.97 22.94
C GLY A 259 0.42 -13.53 22.70
N ASN A 260 0.43 -13.06 21.44
CA ASN A 260 0.71 -11.65 21.11
C ASN A 260 -0.33 -10.69 21.71
N ILE A 261 -1.63 -11.03 21.66
CA ILE A 261 -2.69 -10.20 22.25
C ILE A 261 -2.55 -10.16 23.77
N LEU A 262 -2.24 -11.30 24.40
CA LEU A 262 -2.00 -11.38 25.85
C LEU A 262 -0.80 -10.52 26.26
N TYR A 263 0.29 -10.54 25.48
CA TYR A 263 1.44 -9.67 25.69
C TYR A 263 1.05 -8.17 25.59
N LEU A 264 0.26 -7.78 24.59
CA LEU A 264 -0.21 -6.40 24.44
C LEU A 264 -1.11 -5.94 25.59
N ILE A 265 -1.93 -6.84 26.16
CA ILE A 265 -2.68 -6.56 27.38
C ILE A 265 -1.71 -6.29 28.54
N GLY A 266 -0.68 -7.12 28.70
CA GLY A 266 0.36 -6.93 29.71
C GLY A 266 1.08 -5.58 29.58
N LEU A 267 1.46 -5.19 28.36
CA LEU A 267 2.03 -3.87 28.08
C LEU A 267 1.09 -2.73 28.45
N ALA A 268 -0.20 -2.87 28.15
CA ALA A 268 -1.19 -1.86 28.48
C ALA A 268 -1.38 -1.71 30.00
N TYR A 269 -1.47 -2.82 30.75
CA TYR A 269 -1.50 -2.76 32.22
C TYR A 269 -0.23 -2.18 32.83
N LYS A 270 0.95 -2.53 32.29
CA LYS A 270 2.22 -1.90 32.68
C LYS A 270 2.17 -0.38 32.48
N GLY A 271 1.63 0.08 31.35
CA GLY A 271 1.44 1.51 31.07
C GLY A 271 0.50 2.21 32.07
N LEU A 272 -0.48 1.50 32.63
CA LEU A 272 -1.33 2.00 33.71
C LEU A 272 -0.63 2.04 35.08
N GLY A 273 0.56 1.45 35.22
CA GLY A 273 1.22 1.21 36.50
C GLY A 273 0.62 0.03 37.28
N ASP A 274 -0.28 -0.73 36.68
CA ASP A 274 -0.86 -1.94 37.25
C ASP A 274 0.05 -3.15 36.94
N TYR A 275 1.17 -3.21 37.66
CA TYR A 275 2.20 -4.20 37.43
C TYR A 275 1.75 -5.63 37.77
N GLU A 276 0.83 -5.79 38.73
CA GLU A 276 0.31 -7.12 39.11
C GLU A 276 -0.47 -7.75 37.95
N ASN A 277 -1.41 -7.01 37.36
CA ASN A 277 -2.11 -7.50 36.17
C ASN A 277 -1.17 -7.64 34.96
N ALA A 278 -0.21 -6.74 34.79
CA ALA A 278 0.78 -6.87 33.72
C ALA A 278 1.55 -8.21 33.79
N ILE A 279 2.01 -8.56 35.00
CA ILE A 279 2.73 -9.82 35.27
C ILE A 279 1.86 -11.04 34.92
N ASP A 280 0.62 -11.07 35.39
CA ASP A 280 -0.32 -12.17 35.10
C ASP A 280 -0.52 -12.36 33.58
N TYR A 281 -0.70 -11.26 32.83
CA TYR A 281 -0.86 -11.34 31.38
C TYR A 281 0.42 -11.71 30.63
N PHE A 282 1.60 -11.32 31.11
CA PHE A 282 2.86 -11.78 30.53
C PHE A 282 3.09 -13.27 30.75
N TYR A 283 2.78 -13.80 31.95
CA TYR A 283 2.81 -15.25 32.17
C TYR A 283 1.83 -15.98 31.26
N LYS A 284 0.60 -15.47 31.12
CA LYS A 284 -0.38 -16.03 30.17
C LYS A 284 0.12 -16.00 28.72
N ALA A 285 0.87 -14.98 28.32
CA ALA A 285 1.48 -14.91 27.00
C ALA A 285 2.56 -15.99 26.81
N LEU A 286 3.40 -16.23 27.83
CA LEU A 286 4.38 -17.31 27.83
C LEU A 286 3.71 -18.69 27.81
N ASP A 287 2.64 -18.89 28.59
CA ASP A 287 1.85 -20.13 28.62
C ASP A 287 1.17 -20.42 27.27
N ALA A 288 0.87 -19.36 26.50
CA ALA A 288 0.37 -19.45 25.13
C ALA A 288 1.47 -19.66 24.08
N ASP A 289 2.69 -20.03 24.50
CA ASP A 289 3.88 -20.25 23.68
C ASP A 289 4.28 -19.03 22.82
N PHE A 290 4.05 -17.81 23.34
CA PHE A 290 4.49 -16.58 22.66
C PHE A 290 6.01 -16.41 22.78
N LYS A 291 6.71 -16.73 21.70
CA LYS A 291 8.18 -16.73 21.62
C LYS A 291 8.72 -15.36 21.25
N ASP A 292 8.74 -14.45 22.21
CA ASP A 292 9.33 -13.12 22.03
C ASP A 292 10.18 -12.73 23.25
N ALA A 293 11.42 -12.30 22.98
CA ALA A 293 12.39 -11.85 23.99
C ALA A 293 11.85 -10.70 24.84
N ASN A 294 11.02 -9.83 24.25
CA ASN A 294 10.44 -8.69 24.94
C ASN A 294 9.51 -9.15 26.08
N VAL A 295 8.86 -10.31 26.00
CA VAL A 295 7.98 -10.79 27.09
C VAL A 295 8.78 -11.00 28.36
N TYR A 296 9.94 -11.67 28.27
CA TYR A 296 10.83 -11.90 29.42
C TYR A 296 11.40 -10.59 29.96
N ASN A 297 11.79 -9.68 29.06
CA ASN A 297 12.29 -8.37 29.45
C ASN A 297 11.25 -7.57 30.24
N GLU A 298 10.04 -7.46 29.70
CA GLU A 298 8.94 -6.69 30.27
C GLU A 298 8.41 -7.29 31.56
N LEU A 299 8.27 -8.62 31.61
CA LEU A 299 7.90 -9.36 32.83
C LEU A 299 8.94 -9.16 33.94
N GLY A 300 10.23 -9.29 33.62
CA GLY A 300 11.32 -9.07 34.57
C GLY A 300 11.34 -7.63 35.10
N ILE A 301 11.10 -6.64 34.23
CA ILE A 301 10.98 -5.23 34.64
C ILE A 301 9.79 -5.03 35.60
N CYS A 302 8.62 -5.61 35.31
CA CYS A 302 7.45 -5.49 36.19
C CYS A 302 7.71 -6.12 37.56
N LEU A 303 8.25 -7.34 37.60
CA LEU A 303 8.61 -8.03 38.85
C LEU A 303 9.65 -7.24 39.64
N PHE A 304 10.67 -6.71 38.97
CA PHE A 304 11.67 -5.83 39.57
C PHE A 304 11.01 -4.58 40.19
N THR A 305 10.11 -3.94 39.45
CA THR A 305 9.44 -2.70 39.87
C THR A 305 8.64 -2.86 41.16
N ILE A 306 7.96 -4.00 41.34
CA ILE A 306 7.18 -4.28 42.55
C ILE A 306 7.98 -5.02 43.64
N GLY A 307 9.28 -5.23 43.45
CA GLY A 307 10.20 -5.74 44.48
C GLY A 307 10.39 -7.26 44.53
N TYR A 308 9.81 -8.01 43.59
CA TYR A 308 10.04 -9.46 43.43
C TYR A 308 11.40 -9.72 42.75
N LEU A 309 12.49 -9.35 43.43
CA LEU A 309 13.84 -9.34 42.87
C LEU A 309 14.34 -10.73 42.47
N LYS A 310 13.94 -11.77 43.21
CA LYS A 310 14.35 -13.16 42.92
C LYS A 310 13.63 -13.69 41.69
N GLU A 311 12.31 -13.52 41.62
CA GLU A 311 11.55 -13.92 40.44
C GLU A 311 11.99 -13.14 39.20
N ALA A 312 12.24 -11.83 39.31
CA ALA A 312 12.77 -11.02 38.21
C ALA A 312 14.10 -11.57 37.70
N LEU A 313 15.02 -11.96 38.60
CA LEU A 313 16.30 -12.55 38.24
C LEU A 313 16.12 -13.88 37.49
N ASP A 314 15.22 -14.73 37.96
CA ASP A 314 14.92 -16.01 37.31
C ASP A 314 14.33 -15.82 35.91
N ILE A 315 13.42 -14.87 35.73
CA ILE A 315 12.84 -14.52 34.43
C ILE A 315 13.90 -13.98 33.48
N PHE A 316 14.77 -13.07 33.92
CA PHE A 316 15.86 -12.58 33.09
C PHE A 316 16.85 -13.70 32.71
N ASN A 317 17.17 -14.61 33.65
CA ASN A 317 18.02 -15.76 33.36
C ASN A 317 17.41 -16.67 32.29
N GLN A 318 16.11 -16.97 32.39
CA GLN A 318 15.39 -17.75 31.37
C GLN A 318 15.40 -17.03 30.02
N GLY A 319 15.11 -15.73 30.00
CA GLY A 319 15.14 -14.91 28.80
C GLY A 319 16.50 -14.93 28.11
N ILE A 320 17.60 -14.83 28.87
CA ILE A 320 18.98 -14.87 28.34
C ILE A 320 19.34 -16.26 27.79
N ILE A 321 18.87 -17.34 28.42
CA ILE A 321 19.09 -18.70 27.91
C ILE A 321 18.39 -18.89 26.55
N LEU A 322 17.17 -18.36 26.41
CA LEU A 322 16.38 -18.51 25.19
C LEU A 322 16.76 -17.51 24.09
N TYR A 323 17.18 -16.30 24.47
CA TYR A 323 17.48 -15.18 23.59
C TYR A 323 18.85 -14.56 23.95
N PRO A 324 19.96 -15.29 23.72
CA PRO A 324 21.29 -14.90 24.22
C PRO A 324 21.86 -13.64 23.56
N THR A 325 21.27 -13.18 22.45
CA THR A 325 21.70 -11.97 21.72
C THR A 325 20.84 -10.75 22.06
N ASP A 326 19.79 -10.88 22.89
CA ASP A 326 18.98 -9.73 23.29
C ASP A 326 19.68 -8.95 24.41
N TYR A 327 20.32 -7.85 24.03
CA TYR A 327 21.09 -7.02 24.96
C TYR A 327 20.22 -6.40 26.06
N LYS A 328 18.90 -6.18 25.83
CA LYS A 328 18.04 -5.50 26.79
C LYS A 328 17.80 -6.36 28.02
N ILE A 329 17.60 -7.68 27.82
CA ILE A 329 17.40 -8.62 28.92
C ILE A 329 18.67 -8.67 29.80
N VAL A 330 19.84 -8.78 29.18
CA VAL A 330 21.13 -8.79 29.89
C VAL A 330 21.36 -7.47 30.64
N PHE A 331 21.12 -6.34 29.98
CA PHE A 331 21.26 -5.02 30.59
C PHE A 331 20.35 -4.85 31.81
N ASN A 332 19.07 -5.22 31.71
CA ASN A 332 18.12 -5.08 32.81
C ASN A 332 18.42 -6.05 33.96
N ARG A 333 18.98 -7.23 33.69
CA ARG A 333 19.54 -8.10 34.74
C ARG A 333 20.74 -7.46 35.44
N GLY A 334 21.60 -6.78 34.70
CA GLY A 334 22.71 -5.99 35.26
C GLY A 334 22.22 -4.89 36.21
N LEU A 335 21.18 -4.15 35.82
CA LEU A 335 20.54 -3.15 36.69
C LEU A 335 19.92 -3.77 37.94
N LEU A 336 19.27 -4.94 37.80
CA LEU A 336 18.75 -5.69 38.93
C LEU A 336 19.88 -6.12 39.89
N TYR A 337 21.03 -6.56 39.37
CA TYR A 337 22.19 -6.88 40.20
C TYR A 337 22.75 -5.68 40.96
N LEU A 338 22.77 -4.48 40.35
CA LEU A 338 23.12 -3.25 41.07
C LEU A 338 22.17 -3.01 42.24
N GLN A 339 20.86 -3.16 42.03
CA GLN A 339 19.87 -3.00 43.10
C GLN A 339 20.08 -4.03 44.23
N MET A 340 20.45 -5.26 43.88
CA MET A 340 20.75 -6.31 44.85
C MET A 340 22.14 -6.15 45.52
N GLY A 341 22.92 -5.14 45.15
CA GLY A 341 24.28 -4.90 45.66
C GLY A 341 25.35 -5.83 45.09
N ASN A 342 25.04 -6.62 44.06
CA ASN A 342 25.99 -7.52 43.42
C ASN A 342 26.73 -6.81 42.27
N ILE A 343 27.66 -5.94 42.64
CA ILE A 343 28.36 -5.06 41.69
C ILE A 343 29.12 -5.88 40.63
N TYR A 344 29.82 -6.95 41.02
CA TYR A 344 30.62 -7.74 40.08
C TYR A 344 29.79 -8.33 38.93
N LYS A 345 28.63 -8.93 39.25
CA LYS A 345 27.74 -9.49 38.20
C LYS A 345 27.06 -8.39 37.38
N ALA A 346 26.77 -7.25 38.00
CA ALA A 346 26.23 -6.11 37.27
C ALA A 346 27.21 -5.57 36.22
N VAL A 347 28.50 -5.47 36.59
CA VAL A 347 29.56 -5.09 35.64
C VAL A 347 29.58 -6.06 34.47
N GLU A 348 29.70 -7.37 34.74
CA GLU A 348 29.74 -8.41 33.71
C GLU A 348 28.56 -8.29 32.73
N ASP A 349 27.33 -8.17 33.23
CA ASP A 349 26.13 -8.04 32.39
C ASP A 349 26.12 -6.75 31.56
N ILE A 350 26.55 -5.63 32.13
CA ILE A 350 26.58 -4.35 31.42
C ILE A 350 27.69 -4.34 30.34
N GLU A 351 28.83 -4.98 30.59
CA GLU A 351 29.87 -5.19 29.58
C GLU A 351 29.36 -6.07 28.42
N ILE A 352 28.65 -7.15 28.73
CA ILE A 352 28.04 -8.03 27.72
C ILE A 352 27.00 -7.26 26.91
N ALA A 353 26.09 -6.52 27.56
CA ALA A 353 25.09 -5.73 26.88
C ALA A 353 25.72 -4.68 25.95
N HIS A 354 26.78 -3.99 26.41
CA HIS A 354 27.51 -3.03 25.58
C HIS A 354 28.19 -3.69 24.38
N LYS A 355 28.75 -4.90 24.56
CA LYS A 355 29.33 -5.67 23.45
C LYS A 355 28.26 -6.10 22.43
N LEU A 356 27.06 -6.46 22.90
CA LEU A 356 25.94 -6.84 22.03
C LEU A 356 25.35 -5.65 21.27
N ASN A 357 25.31 -4.46 21.90
CA ASN A 357 24.86 -3.23 21.26
C ASN A 357 25.67 -1.99 21.72
N PRO A 358 26.78 -1.68 21.04
CA PRO A 358 27.65 -0.55 21.42
C PRO A 358 27.03 0.83 21.22
N ASP A 359 26.02 0.92 20.34
CA ASP A 359 25.40 2.18 19.92
C ASP A 359 24.21 2.59 20.81
N ASP A 360 23.74 1.71 21.70
CA ASP A 360 22.70 2.06 22.66
C ASP A 360 23.22 3.06 23.70
N THR A 361 22.62 4.25 23.71
CA THR A 361 23.03 5.36 24.56
C THR A 361 22.93 5.03 26.06
N PHE A 362 21.87 4.33 26.49
CA PHE A 362 21.67 4.03 27.91
C PHE A 362 22.66 2.98 28.39
N VAL A 363 22.88 1.94 27.57
CA VAL A 363 23.87 0.90 27.88
C VAL A 363 25.27 1.51 27.97
N LYS A 364 25.63 2.36 27.00
CA LYS A 364 26.92 3.06 26.97
C LYS A 364 27.12 3.94 28.19
N GLU A 365 26.12 4.74 28.58
CA GLU A 365 26.21 5.59 29.77
C GLU A 365 26.45 4.79 31.05
N GLN A 366 25.76 3.66 31.23
CA GLN A 366 25.96 2.82 32.42
C GLN A 366 27.32 2.12 32.40
N PHE A 367 27.78 1.68 31.23
CA PHE A 367 29.10 1.08 31.06
C PHE A 367 30.23 2.05 31.43
N GLU A 368 30.17 3.30 30.96
CA GLU A 368 31.16 4.32 31.32
C GLU A 368 31.13 4.67 32.83
N LYS A 369 29.94 4.76 33.44
CA LYS A 369 29.80 4.96 34.89
C LYS A 369 30.46 3.85 35.70
N ILE A 370 30.35 2.60 35.24
CA ILE A 370 30.94 1.45 35.91
C ILE A 370 32.46 1.46 35.77
N LYS A 371 33.00 1.77 34.60
CA LYS A 371 34.45 1.92 34.40
C LYS A 371 35.06 2.95 35.34
N HIS A 372 34.45 4.13 35.45
CA HIS A 372 34.93 5.20 36.31
C HIS A 372 34.85 4.90 37.82
N ASN A 373 34.04 3.92 38.25
CA ASN A 373 33.91 3.53 39.66
C ASN A 373 34.77 2.32 40.05
N VAL A 374 35.40 1.66 39.07
CA VAL A 374 36.23 0.45 39.26
C VAL A 374 37.73 0.74 39.04
N GLU A 375 38.07 1.89 38.45
CA GLU A 375 39.41 2.51 38.44
C GLU A 375 39.67 3.35 39.71
#